data_AF-A0ABD3AV00-F1
#
_entry.id   AF-A0ABD3AV00-F1
#
_cell.length_a   1.000
_cell.length_b   1.000
_cell.length_c   1.000
_cell.angle_alpha   90.00
_cell.angle_beta   90.00
_cell.angle_gamma   90.00
#
_symmetry.space_group_name_H-M   'P 1'
#
loop_
_entity.id
_entity.type
_entity.pdbx_description
1 polymer ?
#
loop_
_entity_poly.entity_id
_entity_poly.type
_entity_poly.pdbx_seq_one_letter_code
_entity_poly.pdbx_strand_id
1 'polypeptide(L)'
;ARFKASNLVGAGCAAGITAIDLATDLLSAYPVSYALVVNIEAVTFTWYAGKELDMLLPNCFFRMGSPAILLSNHRTNRWRDKYELKQ
;
A
#
# COMPACT_ATOMS: atom_id res chain seq x y z
N ALA A 1 11.13 20.98 5.34
CA ALA A 1 11.01 19.62 4.80
C ALA A 1 9.99 19.64 3.67
N ARG A 2 10.28 19.02 2.52
CA ARG A 2 9.36 18.98 1.36
C ARG A 2 8.45 17.75 1.51
N PHE A 3 7.15 17.96 1.57
CA PHE A 3 6.15 16.89 1.67
C PHE A 3 5.39 16.78 0.34
N LYS A 4 5.24 15.56 -0.18
CA LYS A 4 4.47 15.28 -1.40
C LYS A 4 3.56 14.09 -1.11
N ALA A 5 2.26 14.27 -1.32
CA ALA A 5 1.26 13.22 -1.19
C ALA A 5 0.79 12.78 -2.58
N SER A 6 0.65 11.48 -2.77
CA SER A 6 0.12 10.86 -3.99
C SER A 6 -0.99 9.90 -3.56
N ASN A 7 -2.16 10.00 -4.17
CA ASN A 7 -3.29 9.12 -3.86
C ASN A 7 -3.47 8.14 -5.01
N LEU A 8 -3.51 6.85 -4.70
CA LEU A 8 -3.78 5.78 -5.66
C LEU A 8 -5.18 5.23 -5.39
N VAL A 9 -6.05 5.23 -6.40
CA VAL A 9 -7.44 4.76 -6.29
C VAL A 9 -7.73 3.85 -7.49
N GLY A 10 -8.53 2.80 -7.28
CA GLY A 10 -9.01 1.93 -8.37
C GLY A 10 -8.08 0.78 -8.75
N ALA A 11 -6.89 0.65 -8.15
CA ALA A 11 -5.97 -0.47 -8.39
C ALA A 11 -6.40 -1.80 -7.72
N GLY A 12 -7.42 -1.76 -6.85
CA GLY A 12 -7.93 -2.94 -6.14
C GLY A 12 -6.86 -3.63 -5.30
N CYS A 13 -6.86 -4.96 -5.28
CA CYS A 13 -5.92 -5.77 -4.48
C CYS A 13 -4.44 -5.58 -4.87
N ALA A 14 -4.16 -5.04 -6.07
CA ALA A 14 -2.80 -4.73 -6.51
C ALA A 14 -2.28 -3.39 -5.98
N ALA A 15 -3.14 -2.56 -5.36
CA ALA A 15 -2.78 -1.23 -4.88
C ALA A 15 -1.55 -1.24 -3.95
N GLY A 16 -1.34 -2.32 -3.18
CA GLY A 16 -0.18 -2.47 -2.31
C GLY A 16 1.14 -2.43 -3.07
N ILE A 17 1.30 -3.31 -4.04
CA ILE A 17 2.55 -3.41 -4.80
C ILE A 17 2.75 -2.20 -5.72
N THR A 18 1.68 -1.66 -6.32
CA THR A 18 1.78 -0.44 -7.13
C THR A 18 2.19 0.78 -6.30
N ALA A 19 1.72 0.88 -5.05
CA ALA A 19 2.14 1.96 -4.17
C ALA A 19 3.61 1.83 -3.73
N ILE A 20 4.11 0.61 -3.54
CA ILE A 20 5.54 0.34 -3.26
C ILE A 20 6.42 0.70 -4.45
N ASP A 21 5.99 0.35 -5.67
CA ASP A 21 6.71 0.67 -6.90
C ASP A 21 6.82 2.19 -7.09
N LEU A 22 5.70 2.91 -6.94
CA LEU A 22 5.69 4.38 -6.98
C LEU A 22 6.58 5.00 -5.88
N ALA A 23 6.56 4.44 -4.67
CA ALA A 23 7.43 4.92 -3.59
C ALA A 23 8.91 4.70 -3.90
N THR A 24 9.25 3.60 -4.56
CA THR A 24 10.62 3.28 -5.00
C THR A 24 11.10 4.26 -6.07
N ASP A 25 10.25 4.60 -7.03
CA ASP A 25 10.53 5.63 -8.03
C ASP A 25 10.77 7.01 -7.38
N LEU A 26 9.92 7.37 -6.40
CA LEU A 26 10.08 8.63 -5.67
C LEU A 26 11.37 8.66 -4.84
N LEU A 27 11.73 7.57 -4.17
CA LEU A 27 12.99 7.47 -3.43
C LEU A 27 14.21 7.47 -4.36
N SER A 28 14.06 7.01 -5.60
CA SER A 28 15.13 7.08 -6.60
C SER A 28 15.31 8.50 -7.14
N ALA A 29 14.22 9.25 -7.26
CA ALA A 29 14.25 10.65 -7.69
C ALA A 29 14.78 11.62 -6.61
N TYR A 30 14.59 11.30 -5.33
CA TYR A 30 14.98 12.17 -4.20
C TYR A 30 16.00 11.48 -3.27
N PRO A 31 17.28 11.88 -3.26
CA PRO A 31 18.27 11.30 -2.37
C PRO A 31 17.96 11.61 -0.90
N VAL A 32 18.31 10.68 0.00
CA VAL A 32 18.17 10.84 1.47
C VAL A 32 16.76 11.27 1.88
N SER A 33 15.78 10.43 1.53
CA SER A 33 14.36 10.70 1.73
C SER A 33 13.65 9.51 2.39
N TYR A 34 12.45 9.78 2.89
CA TYR A 34 11.55 8.77 3.44
C TYR A 34 10.25 8.77 2.63
N ALA A 35 9.69 7.59 2.40
CA ALA A 35 8.40 7.41 1.79
C ALA A 35 7.51 6.58 2.73
N LEU A 36 6.36 7.14 3.11
CA LEU A 36 5.33 6.43 3.86
C LEU A 36 4.27 5.96 2.87
N VAL A 37 4.09 4.64 2.78
CA VAL A 37 3.04 4.00 2.00
C VAL A 37 1.94 3.57 2.95
N VAL A 38 0.71 3.98 2.68
CA VAL A 38 -0.48 3.60 3.46
C VAL A 38 -1.52 3.07 2.48
N ASN A 39 -1.97 1.84 2.73
CA ASN A 39 -3.07 1.25 1.99
C ASN A 39 -4.27 1.12 2.90
N ILE A 40 -5.47 1.31 2.35
CA ILE A 40 -6.72 1.17 3.07
C ILE A 40 -7.63 0.32 2.20
N GLU A 41 -8.14 -0.77 2.76
CA GLU A 41 -9.14 -1.64 2.14
C GLU A 41 -10.42 -1.57 2.97
N ALA A 42 -11.47 -0.99 2.39
CA ALA A 42 -12.78 -0.85 3.01
C ALA A 42 -13.82 -1.66 2.23
N VAL A 43 -14.30 -2.74 2.82
CA VAL A 43 -15.30 -3.67 2.26
C VAL A 43 -16.73 -3.15 2.47
N THR A 44 -16.90 -2.08 3.24
CA THR A 44 -18.22 -1.54 3.60
C THR A 44 -19.05 -1.14 2.38
N PHE A 45 -18.40 -0.68 1.31
CA PHE A 45 -19.07 -0.27 0.06
C PHE A 45 -19.35 -1.46 -0.88
N THR A 46 -18.75 -2.61 -0.65
CA THR A 46 -18.88 -3.82 -1.48
C THR A 46 -19.66 -4.93 -0.79
N TRP A 47 -20.21 -4.67 0.40
CA TRP A 47 -20.97 -5.65 1.17
C TRP A 47 -22.30 -6.00 0.49
N TYR A 48 -22.50 -7.29 0.21
CA TYR A 48 -23.72 -7.80 -0.42
C TYR A 48 -24.65 -8.45 0.61
N ALA A 49 -25.88 -7.96 0.76
CA ALA A 49 -26.87 -8.48 1.72
C ALA A 49 -27.88 -9.49 1.12
N GLY A 50 -27.73 -9.84 -0.17
CA GLY A 50 -28.65 -10.76 -0.85
C GLY A 50 -28.34 -12.24 -0.58
N LYS A 51 -28.98 -13.12 -1.35
CA LYS A 51 -28.92 -14.58 -1.18
C LYS A 51 -28.21 -15.33 -2.32
N GLU A 52 -27.76 -14.62 -3.34
CA GLU A 52 -27.01 -15.22 -4.44
C GLU A 52 -25.62 -15.65 -3.95
N LEU A 53 -25.32 -16.94 -4.10
CA LEU A 53 -24.09 -17.56 -3.56
C LEU A 53 -22.83 -16.88 -4.10
N ASP A 54 -22.77 -16.60 -5.40
CA ASP A 54 -21.60 -16.02 -6.06
C ASP A 54 -21.30 -14.60 -5.55
N MET A 55 -22.34 -13.85 -5.20
CA MET A 55 -22.24 -12.50 -4.67
C MET A 55 -21.96 -12.47 -3.16
N LEU A 56 -22.05 -13.62 -2.46
CA LEU A 56 -21.67 -13.76 -1.05
C LEU A 56 -20.18 -14.10 -0.86
N LEU A 57 -19.51 -14.64 -1.88
CA LEU A 57 -18.07 -14.97 -1.81
C LEU A 57 -17.20 -13.77 -1.38
N PRO A 58 -17.38 -12.55 -1.94
CA PRO A 58 -16.61 -11.38 -1.52
C PRO A 58 -16.74 -11.05 -0.03
N ASN A 59 -17.93 -11.25 0.56
CA ASN A 59 -18.15 -11.00 2.00
C ASN A 59 -17.34 -11.94 2.90
N CYS A 60 -17.01 -13.15 2.42
CA CYS A 60 -16.25 -14.14 3.17
C CYS A 60 -14.73 -13.98 2.99
N PHE A 61 -14.28 -13.55 1.81
CA PHE A 61 -12.86 -13.44 1.48
C PHE A 61 -12.25 -12.09 1.84
N PHE A 62 -12.97 -10.98 1.59
CA PHE A 62 -12.42 -9.65 1.84
C PHE A 62 -12.60 -9.24 3.30
N ARG A 63 -11.54 -8.69 3.88
CA ARG A 63 -11.57 -8.08 5.21
C ARG A 63 -11.17 -6.62 5.10
N MET A 64 -11.67 -5.81 6.01
CA MET A 64 -11.25 -4.43 6.14
C MET A 64 -9.90 -4.34 6.84
N GLY A 65 -9.03 -3.46 6.39
CA GLY A 65 -7.71 -3.27 6.99
C GLY A 65 -6.96 -2.08 6.42
N SER A 66 -5.92 -1.65 7.12
CA SER A 66 -5.01 -0.61 6.62
C SER A 66 -3.56 -0.89 7.05
N PRO A 67 -2.75 -1.51 6.18
CA PRO A 67 -1.32 -1.62 6.42
C PRO A 67 -0.60 -0.33 6.06
N ALA A 68 0.48 -0.04 6.79
CA ALA A 68 1.39 1.06 6.49
C ALA A 68 2.85 0.57 6.53
N ILE A 69 3.66 1.05 5.59
CA ILE A 69 5.07 0.70 5.44
C ILE A 69 5.88 2.00 5.29
N LEU A 70 6.96 2.12 6.04
CA LEU A 70 7.92 3.21 5.90
C LEU A 70 9.15 2.70 5.14
N LEU A 71 9.48 3.35 4.04
CA LEU A 71 10.65 3.09 3.20
C LEU A 71 11.65 4.24 3.30
N SER A 72 12.93 3.92 3.16
CA SER A 72 14.02 4.90 3.15
C SER A 72 15.11 4.46 2.19
N ASN A 73 15.79 5.42 1.56
CA ASN A 73 17.00 5.18 0.76
C ASN A 73 18.29 5.51 1.52
N HIS A 74 18.22 5.64 2.85
CA HIS A 74 19.34 6.07 3.67
C HIS A 74 20.22 4.88 4.07
N ARG A 75 21.43 4.79 3.50
CA ARG A 75 22.35 3.66 3.73
C ARG A 75 22.68 3.44 5.21
N THR A 76 22.68 4.50 6.02
CA THR A 76 22.94 4.46 7.47
C THR A 76 21.80 3.85 8.28
N ASN A 77 20.58 3.80 7.75
CA ASN A 77 19.42 3.22 8.42
C ASN A 77 19.27 1.72 8.20
N ARG A 78 20.12 1.10 7.35
CA ARG A 78 20.02 -0.31 6.95
C ARG A 78 19.96 -1.30 8.11
N TRP A 79 20.57 -0.97 9.25
CA TRP A 79 20.55 -1.84 10.45
C TRP A 79 19.19 -1.86 11.16
N ARG A 80 18.31 -0.88 10.91
CA ARG A 80 16.92 -0.83 11.42
C ARG A 80 15.89 -1.38 10.44
N ASP A 81 16.27 -1.52 9.18
CA ASP A 81 15.34 -1.91 8.13
C ASP A 81 14.99 -3.38 8.28
N LYS A 82 13.68 -3.68 8.31
CA LYS A 82 13.18 -5.05 8.45
C LYS A 82 13.27 -5.84 7.15
N TYR A 83 13.19 -5.15 6.02
CA TYR A 83 13.15 -5.71 4.68
C TYR A 83 13.95 -4.84 3.73
N GLU A 84 14.56 -5.46 2.73
CA GLU A 84 15.27 -4.78 1.63
C GLU A 84 14.53 -5.10 0.33
N LEU A 85 14.12 -4.06 -0.40
CA LEU A 85 13.49 -4.23 -1.71
C LEU A 85 14.55 -4.64 -2.72
N LYS A 86 14.44 -5.85 -3.26
CA LYS A 86 15.27 -6.33 -4.37
C LYS A 86 14.48 -6.22 -5.66
N GLN A 87 15.04 -5.49 -6.62
CA GLN A 87 14.56 -5.43 -8.00
C GLN A 87 15.25 -6.52 -8.82
#